data_AF-A0A7X2H9J4-F1
#
_entry.id   AF-A0A7X2H9J4-F1
#
_cell.length_a   1.000
_cell.length_b   1.000
_cell.length_c   1.000
_cell.angle_alpha   90.00
_cell.angle_beta   90.00
_cell.angle_gamma   90.00
#
_symmetry.space_group_name_H-M   'P 1'
#
loop_
_entity.id
_entity.type
_entity.pdbx_description
1 polymer ?
#
loop_
_entity_poly.entity_id
_entity_poly.type
_entity_poly.pdbx_seq_one_letter_code
_entity_poly.pdbx_strand_id
1 'polypeptide(L)'
;MSIRKKLLICIPLLVLLMSSVSFFLFESGKNVQESYHLMMNRMLLYKEVSFEVGENMRSMNRFIMQVDADSFPEVEKHLNAVQKLRLELDGLETIGGNDLPLVNYRNIIDTFLDQVEKMIAEIDYQDSNTMAGAYIEAEQTERFIREEAQELVDIELEQYKPIYQEIMSTTSKLNKLGILLVVTVAGLSIIMAIWLSSSITGPIRRLVVTAKLISKGRMDTKAPESVNNDEISILCRAFNGMIDNIQSLMAENIRSLEKDRLVKELELKMLQSQINPHFLYNTLNTIAKLAYIEGAVKTSDLTVSVSRLLRYNLQKLDQAVPLREEVEHVTEYINIQKARFRDRISFEMEIDDRALNGLIPCLTLQPILENAFVHGVEQMEEGAVLKLSIRYRDEGIDIVISDNGVGMSRETVKRLLESFQEETSRYGGKGQSTGLGTHNVFKRLHLFFNGQQRIEIDSTEGIGTAVLFTLPHRSGALIQE
;
A
#
# COMPACT_ATOMS: atom_id res chain seq x y z
N MET A 1 -22.75 12.99 -6.50
CA MET A 1 -23.26 13.41 -5.17
C MET A 1 -22.11 13.34 -4.19
N SER A 2 -21.88 14.42 -3.41
CA SER A 2 -20.74 14.47 -2.50
C SER A 2 -20.75 13.36 -1.45
N ILE A 3 -19.58 12.99 -0.96
CA ILE A 3 -19.45 12.02 0.14
C ILE A 3 -20.28 12.47 1.34
N ARG A 4 -20.18 13.76 1.69
CA ARG A 4 -20.93 14.35 2.80
C ARG A 4 -22.44 14.25 2.60
N LYS A 5 -22.95 14.54 1.39
CA LYS A 5 -24.39 14.40 1.09
C LYS A 5 -24.84 12.94 1.16
N LYS A 6 -24.04 11.99 0.67
CA LYS A 6 -24.36 10.55 0.79
C LYS A 6 -24.51 10.13 2.24
N LEU A 7 -23.55 10.49 3.10
CA LEU A 7 -23.60 10.18 4.53
C LEU A 7 -24.79 10.86 5.23
N LEU A 8 -24.99 12.16 4.99
CA LEU A 8 -26.09 12.93 5.61
C LEU A 8 -27.48 12.49 5.18
N ILE A 9 -27.64 11.82 4.03
CA ILE A 9 -28.92 11.27 3.60
C ILE A 9 -29.08 9.83 4.10
N CYS A 10 -28.06 8.98 3.91
CA CYS A 10 -28.19 7.55 4.20
C CYS A 10 -28.30 7.25 5.70
N ILE A 11 -27.54 7.94 6.55
CA ILE A 11 -27.53 7.67 7.99
C ILE A 11 -28.88 8.04 8.63
N PRO A 12 -29.42 9.27 8.46
CA PRO A 12 -30.72 9.60 9.03
C PRO A 12 -31.86 8.77 8.43
N LEU A 13 -31.79 8.43 7.14
CA LEU A 13 -32.78 7.55 6.52
C LEU A 13 -32.81 6.17 7.19
N LEU A 14 -31.64 5.58 7.45
CA LEU A 14 -31.52 4.30 8.16
C LEU A 14 -32.07 4.38 9.58
N VAL A 15 -31.72 5.43 10.32
CA VAL A 15 -32.21 5.64 11.68
C VAL A 15 -33.74 5.80 11.68
N LEU A 16 -34.28 6.61 10.77
CA LEU A 16 -35.73 6.83 10.66
C LEU A 16 -36.47 5.53 10.32
N LEU A 17 -35.91 4.71 9.44
CA LEU A 17 -36.49 3.44 9.06
C LEU A 17 -36.49 2.45 10.24
N MET A 18 -35.37 2.33 10.96
CA MET A 18 -35.28 1.49 12.16
C MET A 18 -36.21 1.96 13.28
N SER A 19 -36.26 3.28 13.54
CA SER A 19 -37.16 3.86 14.54
C SER A 19 -38.62 3.64 14.19
N SER A 20 -39.00 3.73 12.91
CA SER A 20 -40.36 3.48 12.46
C SER A 20 -40.80 2.03 12.69
N VAL A 21 -39.93 1.05 12.39
CA VAL A 21 -40.21 -0.37 12.66
C VAL A 21 -40.29 -0.63 14.17
N SER A 22 -39.38 -0.05 14.96
CA SER A 22 -39.40 -0.17 16.42
C SER A 22 -40.66 0.43 17.03
N PHE A 23 -41.09 1.59 16.54
CA PHE A 23 -42.32 2.26 16.98
C PHE A 23 -43.56 1.43 16.64
N PHE A 24 -43.63 0.88 15.42
CA PHE A 24 -44.73 0.00 15.01
C PHE A 24 -44.84 -1.25 15.89
N LEU A 25 -43.72 -1.91 16.18
CA LEU A 25 -43.70 -3.08 17.07
C LEU A 25 -44.11 -2.73 18.51
N PHE A 26 -43.66 -1.58 19.01
CA PHE A 26 -44.03 -1.08 20.33
C PHE A 26 -45.53 -0.80 20.44
N GLU A 27 -46.10 -0.06 19.49
CA GLU A 27 -47.53 0.28 19.47
C GLU A 27 -48.41 -0.97 19.36
N SER A 28 -48.01 -1.92 18.51
CA SER A 28 -48.70 -3.20 18.38
C SER A 28 -48.69 -4.01 19.68
N GLY A 29 -47.62 -3.92 20.48
CA GLY A 29 -47.54 -4.60 21.79
C GLY A 29 -48.44 -3.95 22.84
N LYS A 30 -48.51 -2.62 22.85
CA LYS A 30 -49.28 -1.86 23.83
C LYS A 30 -50.78 -2.16 23.79
N ASN A 31 -51.38 -2.19 22.59
CA ASN A 31 -52.82 -2.44 22.43
C ASN A 31 -53.27 -3.80 22.98
N VAL A 32 -52.43 -4.83 22.86
CA VAL A 32 -52.69 -6.17 23.39
C VAL A 32 -52.64 -6.16 24.91
N GLN A 33 -51.64 -5.47 25.47
CA GLN A 33 -51.43 -5.40 26.91
C GLN A 33 -52.58 -4.65 27.61
N GLU A 34 -53.06 -3.55 27.06
CA GLU A 34 -54.19 -2.78 27.62
C GLU A 34 -55.48 -3.61 27.64
N SER A 35 -55.78 -4.31 26.54
CA SER A 35 -56.97 -5.18 26.44
C SER A 35 -56.93 -6.34 27.44
N TYR A 36 -55.75 -6.93 27.66
CA TYR A 36 -55.57 -8.00 28.64
C TYR A 36 -55.71 -7.52 30.08
N HIS A 37 -55.14 -6.34 30.40
CA HIS A 37 -55.25 -5.75 31.74
C HIS A 37 -56.71 -5.43 32.12
N LEU A 38 -57.50 -4.89 31.19
CA LEU A 38 -58.90 -4.56 31.45
C LEU A 38 -59.72 -5.79 31.83
N MET A 39 -59.63 -6.86 31.03
CA MET A 39 -60.32 -8.13 31.29
C MET A 39 -59.89 -8.76 32.62
N MET A 40 -58.57 -8.82 32.87
CA MET A 40 -58.03 -9.45 34.08
C MET A 40 -58.43 -8.69 35.35
N ASN A 41 -58.41 -7.36 35.33
CA ASN A 41 -58.77 -6.54 36.49
C ASN A 41 -60.23 -6.74 36.91
N ARG A 42 -61.15 -6.87 35.95
CA ARG A 42 -62.59 -7.12 36.22
C ARG A 42 -62.81 -8.48 36.87
N MET A 43 -62.21 -9.53 36.30
CA MET A 43 -62.31 -10.88 36.86
C MET A 43 -61.67 -10.98 38.25
N LEU A 44 -60.55 -10.28 38.48
CA LEU A 44 -59.90 -10.23 39.78
C LEU A 44 -60.84 -9.59 40.82
N LEU A 45 -61.46 -8.45 40.48
CA LEU A 45 -62.32 -7.71 41.38
C LEU A 45 -63.57 -8.52 41.80
N TYR A 46 -64.20 -9.24 40.88
CA TYR A 46 -65.33 -10.14 41.22
C TYR A 46 -64.91 -11.24 42.21
N LYS A 47 -63.75 -11.86 41.96
CA LYS A 47 -63.23 -12.92 42.83
C LYS A 47 -62.78 -12.40 44.19
N GLU A 48 -62.18 -11.22 44.24
CA GLU A 48 -61.71 -10.61 45.48
C GLU A 48 -62.88 -10.23 46.39
N VAL A 49 -63.96 -9.68 45.83
CA VAL A 49 -65.20 -9.43 46.60
C VAL A 49 -65.76 -10.74 47.15
N SER A 50 -65.92 -11.77 46.32
CA SER A 50 -66.45 -13.06 46.79
C SER A 50 -65.55 -13.70 47.87
N PHE A 51 -64.23 -13.55 47.76
CA PHE A 51 -63.28 -14.01 48.76
C PHE A 51 -63.45 -13.27 50.10
N GLU A 52 -63.45 -11.93 50.07
CA GLU A 52 -63.57 -11.09 51.27
C GLU A 52 -64.93 -11.26 51.98
N VAL A 53 -66.03 -11.40 51.23
CA VAL A 53 -67.36 -11.74 51.79
C VAL A 53 -67.31 -13.11 52.48
N GLY A 54 -66.66 -14.11 51.88
CA GLY A 54 -66.48 -15.43 52.48
C GLY A 54 -65.63 -15.42 53.75
N GLU A 55 -64.51 -14.69 53.76
CA GLU A 55 -63.67 -14.52 54.96
C GLU A 55 -64.39 -13.73 56.06
N ASN A 56 -65.18 -12.73 55.69
CA ASN A 56 -66.05 -12.01 56.62
C ASN A 56 -67.04 -12.96 57.30
N MET A 57 -67.75 -13.80 56.54
CA MET A 57 -68.70 -14.77 57.11
C MET A 57 -68.05 -15.85 57.96
N ARG A 58 -66.84 -16.30 57.62
CA ARG A 58 -66.08 -17.25 58.46
C ARG A 58 -65.61 -16.61 59.75
N SER A 59 -65.15 -15.37 59.69
CA SER A 59 -64.74 -14.61 60.87
C SER A 59 -65.93 -14.29 61.76
N MET A 60 -67.08 -13.96 61.16
CA MET A 60 -68.35 -13.76 61.86
C MET A 60 -68.82 -15.04 62.56
N ASN A 61 -68.74 -16.20 61.90
CA ASN A 61 -69.06 -17.48 62.52
C ASN A 61 -68.17 -17.79 63.72
N ARG A 62 -66.86 -17.57 63.60
CA ARG A 62 -65.92 -17.75 64.72
C ARG A 62 -66.28 -16.84 65.88
N PHE A 63 -66.55 -15.58 65.61
CA PHE A 63 -66.98 -14.60 66.61
C PHE A 63 -68.27 -15.05 67.33
N ILE A 64 -69.31 -15.45 66.58
CA ILE A 64 -70.60 -15.89 67.13
C ILE A 64 -70.46 -17.20 67.93
N MET A 65 -69.72 -18.19 67.41
CA MET A 65 -69.61 -19.53 68.02
C MET A 65 -68.65 -19.60 69.21
N GLN A 66 -67.55 -18.86 69.16
CA GLN A 66 -66.50 -18.91 70.19
C GLN A 66 -66.65 -17.79 71.22
N VAL A 67 -67.51 -16.79 70.97
CA VAL A 67 -67.65 -15.57 71.79
C VAL A 67 -66.28 -14.93 72.03
N ASP A 68 -65.43 -15.00 71.01
CA ASP A 68 -64.04 -14.58 71.07
C ASP A 68 -63.92 -13.12 70.61
N ALA A 69 -63.76 -12.21 71.57
CA ALA A 69 -63.63 -10.78 71.32
C ALA A 69 -62.41 -10.45 70.43
N ASP A 70 -61.39 -11.31 70.43
CA ASP A 70 -60.18 -11.14 69.61
C ASP A 70 -60.44 -11.42 68.11
N SER A 71 -61.56 -12.06 67.76
CA SER A 71 -61.96 -12.34 66.38
C SER A 71 -62.73 -11.20 65.70
N PHE A 72 -63.27 -10.24 66.46
CA PHE A 72 -64.04 -9.10 65.95
C PHE A 72 -63.25 -8.16 65.02
N PRO A 73 -61.97 -7.82 65.29
CA PRO A 73 -61.17 -7.00 64.38
C PRO A 73 -61.01 -7.59 62.98
N GLU A 74 -61.00 -8.93 62.84
CA GLU A 74 -60.95 -9.58 61.53
C GLU A 74 -62.30 -9.47 60.79
N VAL A 75 -63.42 -9.51 61.50
CA VAL A 75 -64.75 -9.23 60.90
C VAL A 75 -64.79 -7.82 60.33
N GLU A 76 -64.38 -6.82 61.12
CA GLU A 76 -64.37 -5.41 60.70
C GLU A 76 -63.39 -5.18 59.54
N LYS A 77 -62.21 -5.80 59.59
CA LYS A 77 -61.21 -5.73 58.50
C LYS A 77 -61.76 -6.25 57.18
N HIS A 78 -62.36 -7.44 57.17
CA HIS A 78 -62.94 -8.01 55.95
C HIS A 78 -64.18 -7.22 55.50
N LEU A 79 -65.00 -6.70 56.42
CA LEU A 79 -66.14 -5.84 56.07
C LEU A 79 -65.68 -4.55 55.37
N ASN A 80 -64.67 -3.88 55.92
CA ASN A 80 -64.07 -2.68 55.33
C ASN A 80 -63.46 -2.98 53.94
N ALA A 81 -62.87 -4.17 53.75
CA ALA A 81 -62.35 -4.59 52.45
C ALA A 81 -63.49 -4.78 51.43
N VAL A 82 -64.60 -5.43 51.80
CA VAL A 82 -65.79 -5.56 50.94
C VAL A 82 -66.37 -4.19 50.58
N GLN A 83 -66.51 -3.27 51.54
CA GLN A 83 -66.98 -1.91 51.28
C GLN A 83 -66.08 -1.18 50.28
N LYS A 84 -64.76 -1.30 50.42
CA LYS A 84 -63.79 -0.70 49.49
C LYS A 84 -63.92 -1.30 48.08
N LEU A 85 -63.93 -2.63 47.97
CA LEU A 85 -64.03 -3.30 46.67
C LEU A 85 -65.38 -3.05 45.99
N ARG A 86 -66.46 -2.91 46.77
CA ARG A 86 -67.77 -2.47 46.27
C ARG A 86 -67.68 -1.09 45.62
N LEU A 87 -66.99 -0.13 46.23
CA LEU A 87 -66.77 1.18 45.61
C LEU A 87 -65.91 1.09 44.34
N GLU A 88 -64.92 0.20 44.32
CA GLU A 88 -64.12 -0.05 43.12
C GLU A 88 -64.97 -0.66 41.99
N LEU A 89 -65.99 -1.46 42.30
CA LEU A 89 -66.92 -2.01 41.31
C LEU A 89 -67.72 -0.93 40.60
N ASP A 90 -68.01 0.21 41.24
CA ASP A 90 -68.75 1.34 40.63
C ASP A 90 -67.98 1.98 39.47
N GLY A 91 -66.66 1.91 39.49
CA GLY A 91 -65.78 2.41 38.43
C GLY A 91 -65.69 1.49 37.21
N LEU A 92 -66.33 0.31 37.23
CA LEU A 92 -66.32 -0.61 36.09
C LEU A 92 -67.39 -0.23 35.07
N GLU A 93 -66.96 0.10 33.85
CA GLU A 93 -67.83 0.10 32.67
C GLU A 93 -68.04 -1.33 32.17
N THR A 94 -69.25 -1.65 31.69
CA THR A 94 -69.57 -2.97 31.14
C THR A 94 -69.19 -3.07 29.68
N ILE A 95 -68.99 -4.30 29.22
CA ILE A 95 -68.70 -4.60 27.82
C ILE A 95 -69.91 -5.34 27.24
N GLY A 96 -70.39 -4.88 26.08
CA GLY A 96 -71.53 -5.51 25.40
C GLY A 96 -72.91 -4.93 25.75
N GLY A 97 -72.98 -3.87 26.57
CA GLY A 97 -74.19 -3.06 26.76
C GLY A 97 -75.31 -3.67 27.61
N ASN A 98 -75.07 -4.81 28.29
CA ASN A 98 -75.99 -5.36 29.28
C ASN A 98 -75.40 -5.28 30.69
N ASP A 99 -75.78 -4.23 31.43
CA ASP A 99 -75.25 -3.96 32.78
C ASP A 99 -75.94 -4.76 33.87
N LEU A 100 -77.01 -5.47 33.52
CA LEU A 100 -77.92 -6.08 34.47
C LEU A 100 -77.24 -7.05 35.45
N PRO A 101 -76.34 -7.96 35.02
CA PRO A 101 -75.65 -8.87 35.95
C PRO A 101 -74.72 -8.15 36.92
N LEU A 102 -74.00 -7.12 36.47
CA LEU A 102 -73.10 -6.34 37.33
C LEU A 102 -73.89 -5.49 38.33
N VAL A 103 -75.00 -4.89 37.90
CA VAL A 103 -75.91 -4.15 38.78
C VAL A 103 -76.53 -5.07 39.82
N ASN A 104 -76.96 -6.27 39.42
CA ASN A 104 -77.46 -7.29 40.34
C ASN A 104 -76.40 -7.66 41.39
N TYR A 105 -75.18 -7.94 40.94
CA TYR A 105 -74.06 -8.26 41.82
C TYR A 105 -73.78 -7.16 42.85
N ARG A 106 -73.75 -5.89 42.43
CA ARG A 106 -73.59 -4.74 43.35
C ARG A 106 -74.72 -4.67 44.38
N ASN A 107 -75.97 -4.86 43.96
CA ASN A 107 -77.13 -4.82 44.85
C ASN A 107 -77.11 -5.96 45.90
N ILE A 108 -76.64 -7.15 45.52
CA ILE A 108 -76.52 -8.28 46.46
C ILE A 108 -75.40 -7.98 47.47
N ILE A 109 -74.28 -7.39 47.03
CA ILE A 109 -73.22 -6.94 47.94
C ILE A 109 -73.72 -5.88 48.92
N ASP A 110 -74.51 -4.89 48.45
CA ASP A 110 -75.11 -3.88 49.32
C ASP A 110 -76.06 -4.50 50.36
N THR A 111 -76.83 -5.51 49.94
CA THR A 111 -77.69 -6.27 50.84
C THR A 111 -76.89 -7.02 51.90
N PHE A 112 -75.77 -7.65 51.50
CA PHE A 112 -74.85 -8.32 52.43
C PHE A 112 -74.23 -7.34 53.44
N LEU A 113 -73.75 -6.19 52.97
CA LEU A 113 -73.17 -5.15 53.83
C LEU A 113 -74.18 -4.67 54.87
N ASP A 114 -75.42 -4.36 54.47
CA ASP A 114 -76.49 -3.96 55.39
C ASP A 114 -76.85 -5.06 56.40
N GLN A 115 -76.89 -6.34 55.96
CA GLN A 115 -77.12 -7.48 56.85
C GLN A 115 -76.02 -7.63 57.90
N VAL A 116 -74.74 -7.54 57.50
CA VAL A 116 -73.60 -7.67 58.42
C VAL A 116 -73.50 -6.46 59.35
N GLU A 117 -73.73 -5.24 58.87
CA GLU A 117 -73.73 -4.04 59.72
C GLU A 117 -74.84 -4.08 60.78
N LYS A 118 -76.06 -4.52 60.40
CA LYS A 118 -77.16 -4.73 61.35
C LYS A 118 -76.81 -5.82 62.37
N MET A 119 -76.26 -6.93 61.89
CA MET A 119 -75.79 -8.01 62.75
C MET A 119 -74.75 -7.49 63.75
N ILE A 120 -73.80 -6.67 63.32
CA ILE A 120 -72.81 -6.04 64.21
C ILE A 120 -73.47 -5.10 65.23
N ALA A 121 -74.47 -4.32 64.82
CA ALA A 121 -75.19 -3.42 65.71
C ALA A 121 -76.06 -4.15 66.75
N GLU A 122 -76.57 -5.33 66.41
CA GLU A 122 -77.42 -6.16 67.28
C GLU A 122 -76.61 -7.05 68.25
N ILE A 123 -75.30 -7.22 68.06
CA ILE A 123 -74.42 -7.98 68.98
C ILE A 123 -74.52 -7.49 70.44
N ASP A 124 -74.81 -6.20 70.65
CA ASP A 124 -74.92 -5.59 71.98
C ASP A 124 -76.23 -6.00 72.71
N TYR A 125 -77.21 -6.56 71.98
CA TYR A 125 -78.49 -7.03 72.51
C TYR A 125 -78.56 -8.57 72.51
N GLN A 126 -78.56 -9.14 73.71
CA GLN A 126 -78.29 -10.52 74.09
C GLN A 126 -79.32 -11.60 73.64
N ASP A 127 -79.73 -11.67 72.35
CA ASP A 127 -80.62 -12.72 71.83
C ASP A 127 -79.96 -13.61 70.75
N SER A 128 -79.42 -14.75 71.21
CA SER A 128 -78.71 -15.71 70.34
C SER A 128 -79.56 -16.32 69.23
N ASN A 129 -80.89 -16.38 69.38
CA ASN A 129 -81.78 -16.96 68.36
C ASN A 129 -81.97 -16.03 67.17
N THR A 130 -82.12 -14.72 67.43
CA THR A 130 -82.23 -13.69 66.38
C THR A 130 -80.92 -13.58 65.60
N MET A 131 -79.78 -13.65 66.31
CA MET A 131 -78.44 -13.64 65.70
C MET A 131 -78.18 -14.83 64.77
N ALA A 132 -78.62 -16.03 65.15
CA ALA A 132 -78.49 -17.23 64.31
C ALA A 132 -79.32 -17.13 63.01
N GLY A 133 -80.52 -16.54 63.09
CA GLY A 133 -81.37 -16.28 61.92
C GLY A 133 -80.71 -15.28 60.95
N ALA A 134 -80.24 -14.15 61.48
CA ALA A 134 -79.54 -13.13 60.69
C ALA A 134 -78.25 -13.68 60.04
N TYR A 135 -77.51 -14.55 60.76
CA TYR A 135 -76.34 -15.23 60.22
C TYR A 135 -76.68 -16.14 59.04
N ILE A 136 -77.74 -16.96 59.15
CA ILE A 136 -78.18 -17.86 58.08
C ILE A 136 -78.61 -17.06 56.84
N GLU A 137 -79.31 -15.93 57.03
CA GLU A 137 -79.69 -15.04 55.92
C GLU A 137 -78.45 -14.42 55.25
N ALA A 138 -77.49 -13.92 56.02
CA ALA A 138 -76.24 -13.38 55.49
C ALA A 138 -75.38 -14.46 54.79
N GLU A 139 -75.39 -15.70 55.29
CA GLU A 139 -74.72 -16.85 54.69
C GLU A 139 -75.37 -17.24 53.35
N GLN A 140 -76.70 -17.13 53.24
CA GLN A 140 -77.39 -17.29 51.96
C GLN A 140 -76.99 -16.19 50.97
N THR A 141 -76.91 -14.93 51.43
CA THR A 141 -76.43 -13.82 50.59
C THR A 141 -74.98 -14.01 50.16
N GLU A 142 -74.07 -14.47 51.03
CA GLU A 142 -72.69 -14.85 50.66
C GLU A 142 -72.67 -15.89 49.54
N ARG A 143 -73.54 -16.89 49.64
CA ARG A 143 -73.65 -17.94 48.64
C ARG A 143 -74.09 -17.39 47.29
N PHE A 144 -75.09 -16.49 47.28
CA PHE A 144 -75.52 -15.80 46.06
C PHE A 144 -74.43 -14.91 45.48
N ILE A 145 -73.68 -14.16 46.30
CA ILE A 145 -72.53 -13.37 45.84
C ILE A 145 -71.51 -14.29 45.17
N ARG A 146 -71.19 -15.43 45.77
CA ARG A 146 -70.22 -16.37 45.19
C ARG A 146 -70.70 -16.96 43.86
N GLU A 147 -71.98 -17.31 43.75
CA GLU A 147 -72.57 -17.83 42.51
C GLU A 147 -72.59 -16.76 41.41
N GLU A 148 -73.05 -15.55 41.71
CA GLU A 148 -73.09 -14.42 40.77
C GLU A 148 -71.67 -13.96 40.36
N ALA A 149 -70.70 -13.95 41.28
CA ALA A 149 -69.31 -13.66 40.95
C ALA A 149 -68.74 -14.68 39.96
N GLN A 150 -69.07 -15.96 40.13
CA GLN A 150 -68.65 -17.02 39.22
C GLN A 150 -69.34 -16.88 37.86
N GLU A 151 -70.64 -16.60 37.83
CA GLU A 151 -71.38 -16.34 36.59
C GLU A 151 -70.83 -15.13 35.84
N LEU A 152 -70.51 -14.03 36.53
CA LEU A 152 -69.86 -12.86 35.94
C LEU A 152 -68.49 -13.21 35.34
N VAL A 153 -67.67 -14.01 36.03
CA VAL A 153 -66.39 -14.47 35.48
C VAL A 153 -66.61 -15.32 34.22
N ASP A 154 -67.61 -16.20 34.22
CA ASP A 154 -67.92 -17.05 33.07
C ASP A 154 -68.45 -16.23 31.89
N ILE A 155 -69.30 -15.22 32.12
CA ILE A 155 -69.76 -14.25 31.12
C ILE A 155 -68.58 -13.48 30.54
N GLU A 156 -67.67 -12.95 31.39
CA GLU A 156 -66.49 -12.23 30.93
C GLU A 156 -65.60 -13.13 30.07
N LEU A 157 -65.35 -14.37 30.50
CA LEU A 157 -64.58 -15.34 29.73
C LEU A 157 -65.24 -15.67 28.38
N GLU A 158 -66.56 -15.84 28.35
CA GLU A 158 -67.29 -16.17 27.13
C GLU A 158 -67.32 -14.99 26.13
N GLN A 159 -67.54 -13.77 26.63
CA GLN A 159 -67.54 -12.55 25.81
C GLN A 159 -66.14 -12.21 25.28
N TYR A 160 -65.10 -12.35 26.12
CA TYR A 160 -63.74 -12.01 25.72
C TYR A 160 -63.03 -13.10 24.94
N LYS A 161 -63.45 -14.36 25.01
CA LYS A 161 -62.83 -15.45 24.23
C LYS A 161 -62.75 -15.16 22.73
N PRO A 162 -63.83 -14.78 22.01
CA PRO A 162 -63.73 -14.44 20.59
C PRO A 162 -62.86 -13.20 20.34
N ILE A 163 -62.98 -12.18 21.20
CA ILE A 163 -62.18 -10.93 21.11
C ILE A 163 -60.69 -11.24 21.27
N TYR A 164 -60.32 -12.04 22.27
CA TYR A 164 -58.96 -12.44 22.55
C TYR A 164 -58.38 -13.29 21.42
N GLN A 165 -59.15 -14.23 20.88
CA GLN A 165 -58.73 -15.02 19.72
C GLN A 165 -58.49 -14.15 18.49
N GLU A 166 -59.36 -13.16 18.25
CA GLU A 166 -59.21 -12.20 17.15
C GLU A 166 -57.97 -11.31 17.34
N ILE A 167 -57.78 -10.75 18.54
CA ILE A 167 -56.61 -9.97 18.91
C ILE A 167 -55.34 -10.81 18.73
N MET A 168 -55.28 -12.02 19.28
CA MET A 168 -54.12 -12.91 19.14
C MET A 168 -53.82 -13.26 17.68
N SER A 169 -54.84 -13.53 16.87
CA SER A 169 -54.64 -13.82 15.44
C SER A 169 -54.11 -12.59 14.69
N THR A 170 -54.62 -11.41 15.02
CA THR A 170 -54.23 -10.13 14.42
C THR A 170 -52.82 -9.76 14.85
N THR A 171 -52.49 -9.85 16.13
CA THR A 171 -51.14 -9.66 16.67
C THR A 171 -50.14 -10.64 16.06
N SER A 172 -50.51 -11.91 15.86
CA SER A 172 -49.64 -12.87 15.18
C SER A 172 -49.33 -12.44 13.73
N LYS A 173 -50.34 -11.96 12.99
CA LYS A 173 -50.16 -11.41 11.63
C LYS A 173 -49.28 -10.16 11.66
N LEU A 174 -49.53 -9.22 12.58
CA LEU A 174 -48.74 -8.00 12.74
C LEU A 174 -47.29 -8.29 13.13
N ASN A 175 -47.04 -9.26 14.01
CA ASN A 175 -45.69 -9.70 14.37
C ASN A 175 -44.95 -10.33 13.18
N LYS A 176 -45.62 -11.17 12.39
CA LYS A 176 -45.04 -11.72 11.14
C LYS A 176 -44.70 -10.62 10.14
N LEU A 177 -45.58 -9.63 9.98
CA LEU A 177 -45.35 -8.47 9.13
C LEU A 177 -44.20 -7.60 9.67
N GLY A 178 -44.11 -7.43 10.99
CA GLY A 178 -43.02 -6.74 11.67
C GLY A 178 -41.68 -7.42 11.44
N ILE A 179 -41.61 -8.75 11.56
CA ILE A 179 -40.39 -9.53 11.25
C ILE A 179 -40.00 -9.36 9.77
N LEU A 180 -40.97 -9.43 8.86
CA LEU A 180 -40.72 -9.20 7.43
C LEU A 180 -40.18 -7.79 7.17
N LEU A 181 -40.73 -6.77 7.84
CA LEU A 181 -40.22 -5.40 7.80
C LEU A 181 -38.79 -5.32 8.33
N VAL A 182 -38.48 -5.92 9.49
CA VAL A 182 -37.12 -5.95 10.03
C VAL A 182 -36.14 -6.58 9.03
N VAL A 183 -36.48 -7.72 8.43
CA VAL A 183 -35.62 -8.42 7.47
C VAL A 183 -35.40 -7.59 6.20
N THR A 184 -36.46 -7.00 5.65
CA THR A 184 -36.36 -6.16 4.43
C THR A 184 -35.51 -4.91 4.69
N VAL A 185 -35.69 -4.26 5.83
CA VAL A 185 -34.93 -3.09 6.23
C VAL A 185 -33.47 -3.45 6.48
N ALA A 186 -33.18 -4.57 7.15
CA ALA A 186 -31.83 -5.07 7.33
C ALA A 186 -31.16 -5.36 5.96
N GLY A 187 -31.88 -5.99 5.02
CA GLY A 187 -31.41 -6.22 3.67
C GLY A 187 -31.07 -4.93 2.91
N LEU A 188 -31.98 -3.94 2.93
CA LEU A 188 -31.75 -2.62 2.35
C LEU A 188 -30.57 -1.90 3.00
N SER A 189 -30.39 -2.04 4.31
CA SER A 189 -29.26 -1.48 5.06
C SER A 189 -27.92 -2.04 4.58
N ILE A 190 -27.85 -3.36 4.38
CA ILE A 190 -26.65 -4.04 3.87
C ILE A 190 -26.35 -3.59 2.44
N ILE A 191 -27.36 -3.55 1.56
CA ILE A 191 -27.20 -3.08 0.17
C ILE A 191 -26.69 -1.64 0.16
N MET A 192 -27.30 -0.76 0.95
CA MET A 192 -26.89 0.64 1.08
C MET A 192 -25.45 0.75 1.60
N ALA A 193 -25.06 -0.06 2.59
CA ALA A 193 -23.70 -0.08 3.12
C ALA A 193 -22.66 -0.50 2.07
N ILE A 194 -22.94 -1.55 1.29
CA ILE A 194 -22.06 -2.02 0.21
C ILE A 194 -21.94 -0.95 -0.88
N TRP A 195 -23.05 -0.33 -1.28
CA TRP A 195 -23.06 0.75 -2.25
C TRP A 195 -22.24 1.96 -1.78
N LEU A 196 -22.42 2.37 -0.52
CA LEU A 196 -21.70 3.50 0.08
C LEU A 196 -20.20 3.20 0.19
N SER A 197 -19.84 1.99 0.63
CA SER A 197 -18.45 1.53 0.74
C SER A 197 -17.76 1.51 -0.63
N SER A 198 -18.35 0.86 -1.63
CA SER A 198 -17.77 0.79 -2.98
C SER A 198 -17.66 2.17 -3.63
N SER A 199 -18.62 3.06 -3.38
CA SER A 199 -18.60 4.42 -3.90
C SER A 199 -17.53 5.32 -3.29
N ILE A 200 -17.07 5.08 -2.06
CA ILE A 200 -16.09 5.93 -1.36
C ILE A 200 -14.71 5.27 -1.37
N THR A 201 -14.63 4.03 -0.88
CA THR A 201 -13.36 3.32 -0.66
C THR A 201 -12.71 2.90 -1.98
N GLY A 202 -13.49 2.59 -3.02
CA GLY A 202 -12.97 2.16 -4.32
C GLY A 202 -12.02 3.18 -4.97
N PRO A 203 -12.47 4.44 -5.18
CA PRO A 203 -11.60 5.50 -5.71
C PRO A 203 -10.36 5.79 -4.84
N ILE A 204 -10.51 5.80 -3.52
CA ILE A 204 -9.40 6.02 -2.58
C ILE A 204 -8.35 4.93 -2.72
N ARG A 205 -8.78 3.66 -2.77
CA ARG A 205 -7.85 2.52 -2.95
C ARG A 205 -7.05 2.64 -4.25
N ARG A 206 -7.68 3.12 -5.33
CA ARG A 206 -6.99 3.36 -6.61
C ARG A 206 -5.93 4.46 -6.48
N LEU A 207 -6.26 5.59 -5.84
CA LEU A 207 -5.27 6.65 -5.57
C LEU A 207 -4.06 6.14 -4.78
N VAL A 208 -4.29 5.31 -3.76
CA VAL A 208 -3.21 4.68 -2.98
C VAL A 208 -2.32 3.78 -3.85
N VAL A 209 -2.92 2.99 -4.74
CA VAL A 209 -2.16 2.14 -5.68
C VAL A 209 -1.35 2.99 -6.65
N THR A 210 -1.94 4.03 -7.26
CA THR A 210 -1.23 4.94 -8.16
C THR A 210 -0.07 5.64 -7.44
N ALA A 211 -0.28 6.14 -6.22
CA ALA A 211 0.78 6.74 -5.41
C ALA A 211 1.95 5.77 -5.14
N LYS A 212 1.65 4.49 -4.87
CA LYS A 212 2.66 3.44 -4.66
C LYS A 212 3.41 3.06 -5.94
N LEU A 213 2.79 3.20 -7.11
CA LEU A 213 3.47 2.99 -8.40
C LEU A 213 4.41 4.16 -8.71
N ILE A 214 3.96 5.39 -8.48
CA ILE A 214 4.76 6.61 -8.62
C ILE A 214 5.97 6.58 -7.69
N SER A 215 5.79 6.18 -6.42
CA SER A 215 6.90 6.06 -5.47
C SER A 215 7.94 5.01 -5.87
N LYS A 216 7.60 4.08 -6.78
CA LYS A 216 8.51 3.09 -7.37
C LYS A 216 9.11 3.54 -8.71
N GLY A 217 8.90 4.79 -9.12
CA GLY A 217 9.44 5.36 -10.35
C GLY A 217 8.56 5.17 -11.59
N ARG A 218 7.36 4.60 -11.47
CA ARG A 218 6.42 4.50 -12.60
C ARG A 218 5.56 5.75 -12.70
N MET A 219 6.04 6.72 -13.47
CA MET A 219 5.42 8.04 -13.64
C MET A 219 4.37 8.09 -14.76
N ASP A 220 4.20 7.04 -15.54
CA ASP A 220 3.26 6.93 -16.67
C ASP A 220 1.79 6.72 -16.24
N THR A 221 1.53 6.66 -14.93
CA THR A 221 0.20 6.36 -14.39
C THR A 221 -0.50 7.62 -13.90
N LYS A 222 -1.76 7.80 -14.30
CA LYS A 222 -2.63 8.87 -13.80
C LYS A 222 -3.75 8.29 -12.94
N ALA A 223 -4.20 9.06 -11.96
CA ALA A 223 -5.42 8.73 -11.24
C ALA A 223 -6.61 8.86 -12.22
N PRO A 224 -7.57 7.91 -12.18
CA PRO A 224 -8.71 7.92 -13.09
C PRO A 224 -9.55 9.18 -12.88
N GLU A 225 -9.96 9.80 -13.99
CA GLU A 225 -10.91 10.90 -13.95
C GLU A 225 -12.27 10.39 -13.50
N SER A 226 -12.73 10.87 -12.35
CA SER A 226 -14.07 10.60 -11.86
C SER A 226 -15.08 11.35 -12.75
N VAL A 227 -16.05 10.63 -13.30
CA VAL A 227 -17.18 11.20 -14.08
C VAL A 227 -18.06 12.12 -13.23
N ASN A 228 -18.04 11.94 -11.90
CA ASN A 228 -18.85 12.72 -10.98
C ASN A 228 -18.07 13.90 -10.43
N ASN A 229 -18.66 15.10 -10.46
CA ASN A 229 -18.08 16.32 -9.89
C ASN A 229 -18.23 16.36 -8.35
N ASP A 230 -17.67 15.36 -7.67
CA ASP A 230 -17.65 15.22 -6.21
C ASP A 230 -16.25 15.45 -5.61
N GLU A 231 -16.12 15.40 -4.28
CA GLU A 231 -14.85 15.65 -3.60
C GLU A 231 -13.72 14.71 -4.05
N ILE A 232 -14.06 13.48 -4.44
CA ILE A 232 -13.10 12.53 -5.00
C ILE A 232 -12.55 13.02 -6.33
N SER A 233 -13.39 13.59 -7.20
CA SER A 233 -12.90 14.16 -8.47
C SER A 233 -11.95 15.34 -8.27
N ILE A 234 -12.20 16.17 -7.26
CA ILE A 234 -11.31 17.28 -6.90
C ILE A 234 -9.96 16.72 -6.45
N LEU A 235 -9.97 15.68 -5.60
CA LEU A 235 -8.76 15.02 -5.14
C LEU A 235 -7.99 14.36 -6.29
N CYS A 236 -8.67 13.66 -7.21
CA CYS A 236 -8.05 13.06 -8.38
C CYS A 236 -7.40 14.11 -9.28
N ARG A 237 -8.06 15.25 -9.54
CA ARG A 237 -7.49 16.35 -10.34
C ARG A 237 -6.27 16.97 -9.65
N ALA A 238 -6.35 17.24 -8.34
CA ALA A 238 -5.22 17.78 -7.58
C ALA A 238 -4.03 16.80 -7.57
N PHE A 239 -4.30 15.50 -7.41
CA PHE A 239 -3.27 14.46 -7.46
C PHE A 239 -2.61 14.36 -8.84
N ASN A 240 -3.39 14.41 -9.92
CA ASN A 240 -2.85 14.42 -11.28
C ASN A 240 -2.01 15.68 -11.55
N GLY A 241 -2.46 16.86 -11.10
CA GLY A 241 -1.66 18.08 -11.21
C GLY A 241 -0.33 18.00 -10.45
N MET A 242 -0.30 17.33 -9.29
CA MET A 242 0.95 17.07 -8.55
C MET A 242 1.89 16.14 -9.33
N ILE A 243 1.37 15.10 -9.99
CA ILE A 243 2.17 14.20 -10.83
C ILE A 243 2.79 14.97 -12.00
N ASP A 244 1.98 15.76 -12.71
CA ASP A 244 2.43 16.53 -13.87
C ASP A 244 3.51 17.56 -13.45
N ASN A 245 3.35 18.21 -12.28
CA ASN A 245 4.38 19.09 -11.72
C ASN A 245 5.69 18.35 -11.38
N ILE A 246 5.62 17.17 -10.77
CA ILE A 246 6.81 16.37 -10.45
C ILE A 246 7.54 15.96 -11.72
N GLN A 247 6.82 15.53 -12.76
CA GLN A 247 7.41 15.18 -14.06
C GLN A 247 8.11 16.38 -14.69
N SER A 248 7.49 17.56 -14.66
CA SER A 248 8.09 18.79 -15.20
C SER A 248 9.38 19.16 -14.46
N LEU A 249 9.37 19.11 -13.12
CA LEU A 249 10.55 19.39 -12.29
C LEU A 249 11.69 18.39 -12.54
N MET A 250 11.37 17.11 -12.72
CA MET A 250 12.36 16.09 -13.08
C MET A 250 12.97 16.35 -14.45
N ALA A 251 12.14 16.64 -15.47
CA ALA A 251 12.61 16.93 -16.82
C ALA A 251 13.52 18.17 -16.86
N GLU A 252 13.16 19.21 -16.10
CA GLU A 252 13.98 20.42 -15.97
C GLU A 252 15.32 20.13 -15.28
N ASN A 253 15.31 19.34 -14.20
CA ASN A 253 16.54 18.94 -13.49
C ASN A 253 17.48 18.13 -14.40
N ILE A 254 16.96 17.13 -15.12
CA ILE A 254 17.75 16.34 -16.09
C ILE A 254 18.38 17.26 -17.15
N ARG A 255 17.61 18.19 -17.70
CA ARG A 255 18.10 19.14 -18.69
C ARG A 255 19.18 20.07 -18.12
N SER A 256 19.08 20.47 -16.85
CA SER A 256 20.11 21.23 -16.16
C SER A 256 21.40 20.43 -16.01
N LEU A 257 21.30 19.18 -15.55
CA LEU A 257 22.46 18.30 -15.40
C LEU A 257 23.19 18.05 -16.73
N GLU A 258 22.44 17.92 -17.83
CA GLU A 258 23.01 17.76 -19.16
C GLU A 258 23.76 19.01 -19.62
N LYS A 259 23.20 20.20 -19.36
CA LYS A 259 23.90 21.48 -19.62
C LYS A 259 25.18 21.59 -18.80
N ASP A 260 25.14 21.30 -17.50
CA ASP A 260 26.31 21.36 -16.63
C ASP A 260 27.41 20.41 -17.10
N ARG A 261 27.02 19.21 -17.57
CA ARG A 261 27.95 18.25 -18.18
C ARG A 261 28.58 18.80 -19.46
N LEU A 262 27.79 19.40 -20.34
CA LEU A 262 28.28 20.00 -21.59
C LEU A 262 29.25 21.15 -21.32
N VAL A 263 28.92 22.02 -20.35
CA VAL A 263 29.79 23.13 -19.93
C VAL A 263 31.13 22.60 -19.45
N LYS A 264 31.15 21.59 -18.57
CA LYS A 264 32.40 20.96 -18.12
C LYS A 264 33.22 20.37 -19.26
N GLU A 265 32.57 19.75 -20.24
CA GLU A 265 33.27 19.21 -21.40
C GLU A 265 33.93 20.32 -22.25
N LEU A 266 33.23 21.43 -22.44
CA LEU A 266 33.76 22.59 -23.15
C LEU A 266 34.92 23.25 -22.38
N GLU A 267 34.81 23.39 -21.05
CA GLU A 267 35.90 23.88 -20.20
C GLU A 267 37.13 22.99 -20.31
N LEU A 268 36.97 21.66 -20.26
CA LEU A 268 38.08 20.72 -20.44
C LEU A 268 38.72 20.85 -21.83
N LYS A 269 37.92 20.94 -22.90
CA LYS A 269 38.43 21.16 -24.27
C LYS A 269 39.18 22.50 -24.38
N MET A 270 38.67 23.55 -23.75
CA MET A 270 39.34 24.85 -23.71
C MET A 270 40.68 24.76 -22.97
N LEU A 271 40.73 24.14 -21.80
CA LEU A 271 41.96 23.92 -21.04
C LEU A 271 43.00 23.13 -21.86
N GLN A 272 42.58 22.07 -22.55
CA GLN A 272 43.47 21.31 -23.45
C GLN A 272 44.01 22.16 -24.60
N SER A 273 43.22 23.08 -25.15
CA SER A 273 43.63 23.97 -26.24
C SER A 273 44.67 25.04 -25.86
N GLN A 274 44.88 25.30 -24.55
CA GLN A 274 45.84 26.31 -24.08
C GLN A 274 47.30 25.93 -24.38
N ILE A 275 47.61 24.65 -24.60
CA ILE A 275 48.91 24.23 -25.14
C ILE A 275 48.78 24.26 -26.67
N ASN A 276 49.20 25.33 -27.33
CA ASN A 276 49.14 25.41 -28.79
C ASN A 276 50.12 24.41 -29.44
N PRO A 277 49.64 23.31 -30.05
CA PRO A 277 50.49 22.30 -30.71
C PRO A 277 51.44 22.90 -31.74
N HIS A 278 50.95 23.91 -32.46
CA HIS A 278 51.66 24.57 -33.52
C HIS A 278 52.81 25.42 -32.97
N PHE A 279 52.62 26.07 -31.83
CA PHE A 279 53.69 26.82 -31.18
C PHE A 279 54.84 25.91 -30.75
N LEU A 280 54.54 24.78 -30.10
CA LEU A 280 55.57 23.82 -29.69
C LEU A 280 56.30 23.22 -30.89
N TYR A 281 55.57 22.81 -31.93
CA TYR A 281 56.17 22.31 -33.17
C TYR A 281 57.09 23.36 -33.81
N ASN A 282 56.64 24.60 -33.93
CA ASN A 282 57.45 25.66 -34.52
C ASN A 282 58.68 26.01 -33.70
N THR A 283 58.55 25.97 -32.37
CA THR A 283 59.67 26.20 -31.45
C THR A 283 60.73 25.11 -31.61
N LEU A 284 60.33 23.84 -31.60
CA LEU A 284 61.26 22.72 -31.78
C LEU A 284 61.93 22.74 -33.16
N ASN A 285 61.20 23.05 -34.23
CA ASN A 285 61.82 23.19 -35.56
C ASN A 285 62.82 24.35 -35.63
N THR A 286 62.57 25.43 -34.90
CA THR A 286 63.51 26.55 -34.82
C THR A 286 64.79 26.13 -34.11
N ILE A 287 64.67 25.42 -32.98
CA ILE A 287 65.81 24.85 -32.24
C ILE A 287 66.59 23.86 -33.12
N ALA A 288 65.91 22.98 -33.85
CA ALA A 288 66.55 22.02 -34.75
C ALA A 288 67.39 22.70 -35.84
N LYS A 289 66.84 23.77 -36.47
CA LYS A 289 67.56 24.54 -37.49
C LYS A 289 68.77 25.29 -36.91
N LEU A 290 68.62 25.88 -35.71
CA LEU A 290 69.72 26.57 -35.05
C LEU A 290 70.86 25.60 -34.71
N ALA A 291 70.55 24.45 -34.13
CA ALA A 291 71.52 23.41 -33.83
C ALA A 291 72.27 22.91 -35.08
N TYR A 292 71.58 22.82 -36.23
CA TYR A 292 72.22 22.45 -37.50
C TYR A 292 73.23 23.50 -37.96
N ILE A 293 72.87 24.80 -37.89
CA ILE A 293 73.75 25.92 -38.26
C ILE A 293 74.99 25.97 -37.36
N GLU A 294 74.84 25.66 -36.07
CA GLU A 294 75.93 25.62 -35.09
C GLU A 294 76.82 24.36 -35.21
N GLY A 295 76.55 23.48 -36.19
CA GLY A 295 77.30 22.22 -36.39
C GLY A 295 76.95 21.12 -35.38
N ALA A 296 75.95 21.32 -34.51
CA ALA A 296 75.47 20.35 -33.53
C ALA A 296 74.45 19.39 -34.17
N VAL A 297 74.90 18.60 -35.17
CA VAL A 297 74.05 17.73 -35.99
C VAL A 297 73.21 16.76 -35.15
N LYS A 298 73.81 16.10 -34.15
CA LYS A 298 73.07 15.17 -33.26
C LYS A 298 71.95 15.85 -32.47
N THR A 299 72.15 17.09 -32.05
CA THR A 299 71.13 17.88 -31.35
C THR A 299 70.00 18.27 -32.30
N SER A 300 70.33 18.59 -33.56
CA SER A 300 69.34 18.85 -34.61
C SER A 300 68.45 17.62 -34.85
N ASP A 301 69.06 16.45 -35.08
CA ASP A 301 68.35 15.20 -35.36
C ASP A 301 67.43 14.78 -34.20
N LEU A 302 67.92 14.89 -32.96
CA LEU A 302 67.11 14.59 -31.77
C LEU A 302 65.93 15.55 -31.64
N THR A 303 66.14 16.85 -31.92
CA THR A 303 65.07 17.85 -31.86
C THR A 303 64.01 17.61 -32.96
N VAL A 304 64.44 17.17 -34.15
CA VAL A 304 63.52 16.74 -35.22
C VAL A 304 62.72 15.51 -34.80
N SER A 305 63.36 14.52 -34.19
CA SER A 305 62.71 13.30 -33.69
C SER A 305 61.60 13.66 -32.68
N VAL A 306 61.89 14.54 -31.72
CA VAL A 306 60.91 15.03 -30.73
C VAL A 306 59.77 15.82 -31.39
N SER A 307 60.10 16.66 -32.38
CA SER A 307 59.10 17.45 -33.13
C SER A 307 58.13 16.57 -33.93
N ARG A 308 58.64 15.51 -34.57
CA ARG A 308 57.84 14.50 -35.28
C ARG A 308 56.95 13.74 -34.31
N LEU A 309 57.52 13.29 -33.19
CA LEU A 309 56.78 12.56 -32.15
C LEU A 309 55.63 13.40 -31.60
N LEU A 310 55.90 14.65 -31.24
CA LEU A 310 54.88 15.57 -30.73
C LEU A 310 53.76 15.84 -31.75
N ARG A 311 54.14 16.05 -33.02
CA ARG A 311 53.17 16.27 -34.11
C ARG A 311 52.23 15.08 -34.28
N TYR A 312 52.78 13.87 -34.28
CA TYR A 312 52.01 12.65 -34.45
C TYR A 312 51.07 12.41 -33.28
N ASN A 313 51.50 12.64 -32.04
CA ASN A 313 50.66 12.53 -30.85
C ASN A 313 49.47 13.52 -30.82
N LEU A 314 49.57 14.62 -31.57
CA LEU A 314 48.54 15.65 -31.67
C LEU A 314 47.59 15.44 -32.86
N GLN A 315 47.79 14.36 -33.63
CA GLN A 315 46.80 13.90 -34.60
C GLN A 315 45.58 13.29 -33.89
N LYS A 316 44.45 13.19 -34.61
CA LYS A 316 43.21 12.64 -34.05
C LYS A 316 43.40 11.15 -33.75
N LEU A 317 43.26 10.78 -32.47
CA LEU A 317 43.31 9.40 -31.99
C LEU A 317 42.31 8.46 -32.70
N ASP A 318 41.21 8.97 -33.25
CA ASP A 318 40.20 8.14 -33.92
C ASP A 318 40.51 7.85 -35.41
N GLN A 319 41.65 8.30 -35.92
CA GLN A 319 42.05 8.11 -37.32
C GLN A 319 42.75 6.76 -37.54
N ALA A 320 42.35 6.05 -38.60
CA ALA A 320 43.06 4.89 -39.12
C ALA A 320 44.31 5.35 -39.87
N VAL A 321 45.46 4.77 -39.55
CA VAL A 321 46.75 5.04 -40.19
C VAL A 321 47.36 3.75 -40.72
N PRO A 322 48.14 3.78 -41.80
CA PRO A 322 48.93 2.63 -42.22
C PRO A 322 49.95 2.26 -41.14
N LEU A 323 50.22 0.96 -40.98
CA LEU A 323 51.17 0.44 -40.01
C LEU A 323 52.57 1.04 -40.20
N ARG A 324 52.92 1.45 -41.42
CA ARG A 324 54.15 2.19 -41.71
C ARG A 324 54.31 3.48 -40.90
N GLU A 325 53.22 4.22 -40.67
CA GLU A 325 53.26 5.47 -39.91
C GLU A 325 53.50 5.18 -38.42
N GLU A 326 52.88 4.13 -37.88
CA GLU A 326 53.14 3.66 -36.52
C GLU A 326 54.59 3.18 -36.33
N VAL A 327 55.14 2.46 -37.31
CA VAL A 327 56.53 2.00 -37.29
C VAL A 327 57.51 3.17 -37.37
N GLU A 328 57.27 4.14 -38.27
CA GLU A 328 58.08 5.36 -38.37
C GLU A 328 58.06 6.13 -37.04
N HIS A 329 56.89 6.28 -36.44
CA HIS A 329 56.73 6.98 -35.16
C HIS A 329 57.41 6.25 -33.99
N VAL A 330 57.28 4.93 -33.91
CA VAL A 330 58.02 4.09 -32.95
C VAL A 330 59.53 4.19 -33.16
N THR A 331 59.99 4.28 -34.41
CA THR A 331 61.41 4.45 -34.72
C THR A 331 61.94 5.78 -34.18
N GLU A 332 61.18 6.86 -34.32
CA GLU A 332 61.54 8.17 -33.73
C GLU A 332 61.60 8.11 -32.20
N TYR A 333 60.66 7.41 -31.56
CA TYR A 333 60.71 7.16 -30.11
C TYR A 333 61.97 6.39 -29.70
N ILE A 334 62.30 5.32 -30.43
CA ILE A 334 63.51 4.53 -30.19
C ILE A 334 64.78 5.37 -30.34
N ASN A 335 64.86 6.25 -31.34
CA ASN A 335 65.99 7.14 -31.54
C ASN A 335 66.21 8.08 -30.34
N ILE A 336 65.12 8.63 -29.80
CA ILE A 336 65.16 9.47 -28.60
C ILE A 336 65.67 8.67 -27.39
N GLN A 337 65.16 7.46 -27.19
CA GLN A 337 65.60 6.62 -26.07
C GLN A 337 67.04 6.13 -26.21
N LYS A 338 67.48 5.76 -27.41
CA LYS A 338 68.89 5.42 -27.69
C LYS A 338 69.83 6.59 -27.37
N ALA A 339 69.44 7.84 -27.67
CA ALA A 339 70.25 9.00 -27.32
C ALA A 339 70.42 9.17 -25.80
N ARG A 340 69.40 8.80 -25.00
CA ARG A 340 69.41 8.91 -23.53
C ARG A 340 70.12 7.74 -22.84
N PHE A 341 69.88 6.51 -23.30
CA PHE A 341 70.34 5.28 -22.62
C PHE A 341 71.55 4.62 -23.29
N ARG A 342 71.97 5.09 -24.47
CA ARG A 342 73.15 4.64 -25.21
C ARG A 342 73.17 3.11 -25.35
N ASP A 343 74.29 2.48 -24.98
CA ASP A 343 74.55 1.05 -25.18
C ASP A 343 73.86 0.16 -24.13
N ARG A 344 73.11 0.73 -23.18
CA ARG A 344 72.40 -0.04 -22.14
C ARG A 344 71.23 -0.84 -22.68
N ILE A 345 70.66 -0.44 -23.83
CA ILE A 345 69.44 -1.01 -24.40
C ILE A 345 69.65 -1.30 -25.90
N SER A 346 69.48 -2.56 -26.28
CA SER A 346 69.40 -3.01 -27.66
C SER A 346 67.96 -2.98 -28.15
N PHE A 347 67.74 -2.36 -29.32
CA PHE A 347 66.43 -2.35 -29.97
C PHE A 347 66.52 -3.12 -31.28
N GLU A 348 65.69 -4.16 -31.41
CA GLU A 348 65.62 -5.02 -32.59
C GLU A 348 64.28 -4.82 -33.30
N MET A 349 64.31 -4.59 -34.61
CA MET A 349 63.10 -4.49 -35.43
C MET A 349 63.18 -5.50 -36.58
N GLU A 350 62.21 -6.40 -36.65
CA GLU A 350 62.03 -7.37 -37.72
C GLU A 350 60.68 -7.12 -38.40
N ILE A 351 60.69 -6.47 -39.56
CA ILE A 351 59.46 -5.98 -40.19
C ILE A 351 59.34 -6.57 -41.59
N ASP A 352 58.21 -7.23 -41.85
CA ASP A 352 57.81 -7.66 -43.19
C ASP A 352 57.12 -6.50 -43.92
N ASP A 353 57.75 -5.99 -44.98
CA ASP A 353 57.26 -4.85 -45.76
C ASP A 353 55.82 -5.04 -46.30
N ARG A 354 55.38 -6.30 -46.50
CA ARG A 354 54.02 -6.61 -46.95
C ARG A 354 52.95 -6.22 -45.93
N ALA A 355 53.28 -6.17 -44.65
CA ALA A 355 52.36 -5.79 -43.58
C ALA A 355 52.21 -4.28 -43.39
N LEU A 356 53.12 -3.47 -43.93
CA LEU A 356 53.19 -2.03 -43.65
C LEU A 356 51.99 -1.20 -44.16
N ASN A 357 51.23 -1.73 -45.11
CA ASN A 357 50.04 -1.07 -45.65
C ASN A 357 48.74 -1.42 -44.87
N GLY A 358 48.82 -2.31 -43.88
CA GLY A 358 47.67 -2.62 -43.01
C GLY A 358 47.23 -1.40 -42.21
N LEU A 359 45.92 -1.21 -42.05
CA LEU A 359 45.37 -0.08 -41.29
C LEU A 359 45.18 -0.44 -39.81
N ILE A 360 45.61 0.45 -38.94
CA ILE A 360 45.50 0.32 -37.48
C ILE A 360 45.11 1.67 -36.86
N PRO A 361 44.49 1.72 -35.67
CA PRO A 361 44.28 2.99 -34.97
C PRO A 361 45.63 3.67 -34.65
N CYS A 362 45.71 5.00 -34.84
CA CYS A 362 46.90 5.79 -34.51
C CYS A 362 47.31 5.63 -33.02
N LEU A 363 48.59 5.66 -32.68
CA LEU A 363 49.10 5.43 -31.32
C LEU A 363 48.70 4.06 -30.74
N THR A 364 48.92 3.01 -31.51
CA THR A 364 48.76 1.62 -31.08
C THR A 364 50.10 1.02 -30.64
N LEU A 365 51.17 1.16 -31.43
CA LEU A 365 52.45 0.52 -31.13
C LEU A 365 53.21 1.25 -30.02
N GLN A 366 53.20 2.59 -30.04
CA GLN A 366 53.97 3.40 -29.10
C GLN A 366 53.62 3.10 -27.63
N PRO A 367 52.35 3.08 -27.18
CA PRO A 367 52.05 2.84 -25.75
C PRO A 367 52.49 1.47 -25.26
N ILE A 368 52.48 0.46 -26.14
CA ILE A 368 52.91 -0.91 -25.81
C ILE A 368 54.44 -0.96 -25.69
N LEU A 369 55.13 -0.32 -26.64
CA LEU A 369 56.59 -0.22 -26.64
C LEU A 369 57.11 0.62 -25.47
N GLU A 370 56.42 1.71 -25.13
CA GLU A 370 56.70 2.55 -23.96
C GLU A 370 56.51 1.76 -22.66
N ASN A 371 55.46 0.94 -22.57
CA ASN A 371 55.27 0.06 -21.41
C ASN A 371 56.38 -0.99 -21.31
N ALA A 372 56.77 -1.64 -22.41
CA ALA A 372 57.89 -2.58 -22.43
C ALA A 372 59.21 -1.90 -22.01
N PHE A 373 59.39 -0.63 -22.39
CA PHE A 373 60.53 0.18 -21.98
C PHE A 373 60.51 0.50 -20.48
N VAL A 374 59.48 1.21 -20.01
CA VAL A 374 59.39 1.76 -18.64
C VAL A 374 59.28 0.66 -17.60
N HIS A 375 58.43 -0.34 -17.86
CA HIS A 375 58.15 -1.40 -16.89
C HIS A 375 59.01 -2.64 -17.08
N GLY A 376 59.46 -2.93 -18.31
CA GLY A 376 60.31 -4.09 -18.58
C GLY A 376 61.76 -3.79 -18.24
N VAL A 377 62.36 -2.80 -18.92
CA VAL A 377 63.83 -2.72 -19.04
C VAL A 377 64.49 -1.44 -18.52
N GLU A 378 63.73 -0.38 -18.17
CA GLU A 378 64.31 0.91 -17.73
C GLU A 378 65.24 0.77 -16.51
N GLN A 379 64.94 -0.16 -15.60
CA GLN A 379 65.72 -0.42 -14.39
C GLN A 379 66.94 -1.32 -14.60
N MET A 380 67.12 -1.91 -15.79
CA MET A 380 68.27 -2.77 -16.07
C MET A 380 69.54 -1.95 -16.28
N GLU A 381 70.63 -2.30 -15.59
CA GLU A 381 71.90 -1.58 -15.70
C GLU A 381 72.55 -1.79 -17.08
N GLU A 382 72.57 -3.01 -17.60
CA GLU A 382 73.07 -3.38 -18.94
C GLU A 382 72.29 -4.59 -19.51
N GLY A 383 72.35 -4.80 -20.83
CA GLY A 383 71.81 -6.01 -21.49
C GLY A 383 70.29 -6.02 -21.71
N ALA A 384 69.63 -4.87 -21.60
CA ALA A 384 68.22 -4.74 -21.95
C ALA A 384 68.01 -4.93 -23.46
N VAL A 385 67.00 -5.71 -23.82
CA VAL A 385 66.62 -6.00 -25.21
C VAL A 385 65.13 -5.74 -25.36
N LEU A 386 64.77 -4.89 -26.32
CA LEU A 386 63.40 -4.65 -26.72
C LEU A 386 63.27 -4.96 -28.22
N LYS A 387 62.33 -5.83 -28.55
CA LYS A 387 62.13 -6.34 -29.91
C LYS A 387 60.72 -6.06 -30.41
N LEU A 388 60.63 -5.52 -31.62
CA LEU A 388 59.39 -5.37 -32.39
C LEU A 388 59.47 -6.30 -33.62
N SER A 389 58.55 -7.26 -33.73
CA SER A 389 58.41 -8.12 -34.90
C SER A 389 57.04 -7.90 -35.55
N ILE A 390 57.01 -7.62 -36.84
CA ILE A 390 55.79 -7.49 -37.63
C ILE A 390 55.88 -8.45 -38.80
N ARG A 391 54.95 -9.40 -38.89
CA ARG A 391 54.96 -10.46 -39.92
C ARG A 391 53.64 -10.51 -40.66
N TYR A 392 53.71 -10.62 -41.98
CA TYR A 392 52.55 -10.88 -42.82
C TYR A 392 52.26 -12.38 -42.88
N ARG A 393 51.01 -12.79 -42.55
CA ARG A 393 50.53 -14.17 -42.68
C ARG A 393 49.24 -14.21 -43.49
N ASP A 394 48.81 -15.40 -43.90
CA ASP A 394 47.58 -15.56 -44.69
C ASP A 394 46.31 -15.14 -43.90
N GLU A 395 46.30 -15.37 -42.58
CA GLU A 395 45.15 -15.08 -41.70
C GLU A 395 45.15 -13.65 -41.12
N GLY A 396 46.23 -12.88 -41.33
CA GLY A 396 46.34 -11.53 -40.79
C GLY A 396 47.77 -10.99 -40.67
N ILE A 397 47.93 -9.95 -39.87
CA ILE A 397 49.21 -9.35 -39.50
C ILE A 397 49.49 -9.69 -38.04
N ASP A 398 50.62 -10.36 -37.79
CA ASP A 398 51.11 -10.59 -36.43
C ASP A 398 52.07 -9.47 -36.04
N ILE A 399 51.83 -8.88 -34.88
CA ILE A 399 52.68 -7.86 -34.27
C ILE A 399 53.09 -8.35 -32.88
N VAL A 400 54.39 -8.51 -32.65
CA VAL A 400 54.96 -8.92 -31.37
C VAL A 400 55.85 -7.81 -30.84
N ILE A 401 55.59 -7.36 -29.63
CA ILE A 401 56.48 -6.48 -28.87
C ILE A 401 56.94 -7.27 -27.65
N SER A 402 58.25 -7.49 -27.52
CA SER A 402 58.82 -8.25 -26.41
C SER A 402 60.01 -7.57 -25.77
N ASP A 403 60.16 -7.76 -24.47
CA ASP A 403 61.28 -7.33 -23.65
C ASP A 403 61.84 -8.49 -22.82
N ASN A 404 63.11 -8.39 -22.44
CA ASN A 404 63.77 -9.31 -21.49
C ASN A 404 63.78 -8.79 -20.05
N GLY A 405 62.79 -7.96 -19.70
CA GLY A 405 62.71 -7.24 -18.45
C GLY A 405 62.28 -8.08 -17.24
N VAL A 406 61.81 -7.39 -16.21
CA VAL A 406 61.38 -8.02 -14.94
C VAL A 406 60.14 -8.92 -15.08
N GLY A 407 59.41 -8.86 -16.18
CA GLY A 407 58.18 -9.62 -16.40
C GLY A 407 57.03 -9.23 -15.46
N MET A 408 55.86 -9.82 -15.69
CA MET A 408 54.64 -9.63 -14.90
C MET A 408 54.19 -10.95 -14.29
N SER A 409 53.59 -10.88 -13.09
CA SER A 409 52.95 -12.04 -12.46
C SER A 409 51.77 -12.54 -13.30
N ARG A 410 51.48 -13.84 -13.21
CA ARG A 410 50.32 -14.45 -13.91
C ARG A 410 49.00 -13.82 -13.50
N GLU A 411 48.86 -13.43 -12.23
CA GLU A 411 47.68 -12.73 -11.70
C GLU A 411 47.54 -11.34 -12.29
N THR A 412 48.66 -10.67 -12.60
CA THR A 412 48.67 -9.35 -13.23
C THR A 412 48.29 -9.43 -14.70
N VAL A 413 48.84 -10.41 -15.44
CA VAL A 413 48.42 -10.72 -16.81
C VAL A 413 46.94 -11.06 -16.87
N LYS A 414 46.48 -11.95 -15.98
CA LYS A 414 45.07 -12.38 -15.91
C LYS A 414 44.13 -11.20 -15.63
N ARG A 415 44.44 -10.36 -14.64
CA ARG A 415 43.64 -9.16 -14.33
C ARG A 415 43.57 -8.19 -15.52
N LEU A 416 44.68 -8.00 -16.24
CA LEU A 416 44.71 -7.12 -17.41
C LEU A 416 43.78 -7.65 -18.53
N LEU A 417 43.85 -8.95 -18.83
CA LEU A 417 43.00 -9.58 -19.84
C LEU A 417 41.52 -9.66 -19.41
N GLU A 418 41.23 -9.97 -18.14
CA GLU A 418 39.87 -10.02 -17.60
C GLU A 418 39.22 -8.63 -17.59
N SER A 419 39.96 -7.58 -17.19
CA SER A 419 39.43 -6.20 -17.19
C SER A 419 39.04 -5.72 -18.59
N PHE A 420 39.71 -6.23 -19.63
CA PHE A 420 39.35 -5.99 -21.03
C PHE A 420 38.09 -6.77 -21.45
N GLN A 421 37.92 -8.01 -20.99
CA GLN A 421 36.77 -8.87 -21.34
C GLN A 421 35.46 -8.49 -20.60
N GLU A 422 35.54 -8.04 -19.34
CA GLU A 422 34.36 -7.69 -18.54
C GLU A 422 33.72 -6.36 -18.98
N GLU A 423 34.51 -5.35 -19.37
CA GLU A 423 33.99 -4.07 -19.86
C GLU A 423 33.46 -4.14 -21.30
N THR A 424 34.02 -4.99 -22.16
CA THR A 424 33.46 -5.22 -23.51
C THR A 424 32.07 -5.87 -23.46
N SER A 425 31.76 -6.57 -22.36
CA SER A 425 30.43 -7.15 -22.10
C SER A 425 29.41 -6.15 -21.53
N ARG A 426 29.85 -4.97 -21.08
CA ARG A 426 28.99 -3.90 -20.52
C ARG A 426 29.17 -2.61 -21.31
N TYR A 427 28.31 -2.39 -22.30
CA TYR A 427 28.21 -1.10 -22.99
C TYR A 427 28.05 0.04 -21.95
N GLY A 428 29.07 0.90 -21.82
CA GLY A 428 28.93 2.25 -21.26
C GLY A 428 29.52 2.58 -19.87
N GLY A 429 30.47 1.81 -19.32
CA GLY A 429 31.15 2.17 -18.06
C GLY A 429 32.35 3.10 -18.23
N LYS A 430 32.33 4.30 -17.63
CA LYS A 430 33.53 5.14 -17.40
C LYS A 430 34.16 4.74 -16.06
N GLY A 431 35.15 3.85 -16.08
CA GLY A 431 36.02 3.54 -14.94
C GLY A 431 37.37 4.23 -15.07
N GLN A 432 37.78 5.01 -14.06
CA GLN A 432 39.15 5.50 -13.93
C GLN A 432 40.02 4.37 -13.36
N SER A 433 41.03 3.94 -14.11
CA SER A 433 42.04 2.95 -13.71
C SER A 433 43.39 3.41 -14.22
N THR A 434 44.39 3.41 -13.34
CA THR A 434 45.74 3.97 -13.50
C THR A 434 46.68 3.12 -14.40
N GLY A 435 46.13 2.29 -15.29
CA GLY A 435 46.84 1.48 -16.30
C GLY A 435 46.48 1.89 -17.75
N LEU A 436 46.30 3.19 -18.00
CA LEU A 436 45.57 3.76 -19.15
C LEU A 436 46.16 3.44 -20.54
N GLY A 437 47.46 3.16 -20.68
CA GLY A 437 48.10 3.01 -22.00
C GLY A 437 47.67 1.75 -22.76
N THR A 438 48.01 0.58 -22.23
CA THR A 438 47.71 -0.74 -22.83
C THR A 438 46.22 -1.04 -22.91
N HIS A 439 45.47 -0.75 -21.84
CA HIS A 439 44.02 -1.01 -21.81
C HIS A 439 43.27 -0.24 -22.90
N ASN A 440 43.62 1.04 -23.09
CA ASN A 440 43.02 1.85 -24.15
C ASN A 440 43.41 1.35 -25.54
N VAL A 441 44.65 0.89 -25.75
CA VAL A 441 45.07 0.27 -27.00
C VAL A 441 44.25 -0.99 -27.29
N PHE A 442 44.08 -1.89 -26.31
CA PHE A 442 43.31 -3.12 -26.50
C PHE A 442 41.85 -2.83 -26.84
N LYS A 443 41.23 -1.88 -26.12
CA LYS A 443 39.85 -1.44 -26.38
C LYS A 443 39.69 -0.84 -27.77
N ARG A 444 40.64 0.01 -28.19
CA ARG A 444 40.61 0.65 -29.52
C ARG A 444 40.78 -0.38 -30.63
N LEU A 445 41.71 -1.32 -30.49
CA LEU A 445 41.87 -2.44 -31.41
C LEU A 445 40.59 -3.29 -31.50
N HIS A 446 39.95 -3.56 -30.35
CA HIS A 446 38.68 -4.30 -30.30
C HIS A 446 37.54 -3.62 -31.03
N LEU A 447 37.37 -2.31 -30.82
CA LEU A 447 36.36 -1.54 -31.53
C LEU A 447 36.69 -1.41 -33.03
N PHE A 448 37.96 -1.23 -33.37
CA PHE A 448 38.39 -1.02 -34.75
C PHE A 448 38.24 -2.27 -35.62
N PHE A 449 38.49 -3.45 -35.06
CA PHE A 449 38.39 -4.75 -35.75
C PHE A 449 37.11 -5.53 -35.39
N ASN A 450 36.13 -4.88 -34.74
CA ASN A 450 34.87 -5.50 -34.33
C ASN A 450 35.05 -6.82 -33.56
N GLY A 451 36.07 -6.88 -32.70
CA GLY A 451 36.38 -8.05 -31.88
C GLY A 451 37.06 -9.22 -32.60
N GLN A 452 37.43 -9.08 -33.88
CA GLN A 452 38.09 -10.14 -34.67
C GLN A 452 39.59 -10.25 -34.41
N GLN A 453 40.19 -9.28 -33.72
CA GLN A 453 41.60 -9.32 -33.34
C GLN A 453 41.83 -10.25 -32.14
N ARG A 454 43.01 -10.88 -32.11
CA ARG A 454 43.47 -11.69 -30.97
C ARG A 454 44.58 -10.94 -30.25
N ILE A 455 44.52 -10.93 -28.92
CA ILE A 455 45.53 -10.30 -28.06
C ILE A 455 45.99 -11.36 -27.07
N GLU A 456 47.30 -11.61 -27.03
CA GLU A 456 47.93 -12.52 -26.08
C GLU A 456 49.07 -11.81 -25.37
N ILE A 457 49.25 -12.13 -24.09
CA ILE A 457 50.36 -11.64 -23.27
C ILE A 457 51.01 -12.86 -22.67
N ASP A 458 52.26 -13.11 -23.06
CA ASP A 458 53.12 -14.10 -22.42
C ASP A 458 54.12 -13.37 -21.55
N SER A 459 54.16 -13.68 -20.26
CA SER A 459 55.06 -13.00 -19.33
C SER A 459 55.44 -13.93 -18.19
N THR A 460 56.71 -13.91 -17.84
CA THR A 460 57.25 -14.67 -16.71
C THR A 460 58.14 -13.75 -15.89
N GLU A 461 57.90 -13.70 -14.58
CA GLU A 461 58.70 -12.89 -13.65
C GLU A 461 60.18 -13.23 -13.76
N GLY A 462 61.00 -12.19 -13.92
CA GLY A 462 62.45 -12.26 -14.08
C GLY A 462 62.95 -12.70 -15.46
N ILE A 463 62.08 -12.99 -16.43
CA ILE A 463 62.46 -13.44 -17.78
C ILE A 463 62.07 -12.41 -18.85
N GLY A 464 60.91 -11.77 -18.71
CA GLY A 464 60.44 -10.73 -19.64
C GLY A 464 58.95 -10.83 -19.96
N THR A 465 58.52 -10.02 -20.92
CA THR A 465 57.13 -9.96 -21.41
C THR A 465 57.11 -9.94 -22.94
N ALA A 466 56.16 -10.63 -23.54
CA ALA A 466 55.82 -10.54 -24.95
C ALA A 466 54.31 -10.27 -25.11
N VAL A 467 53.97 -9.19 -25.81
CA VAL A 467 52.60 -8.86 -26.19
C VAL A 467 52.43 -9.16 -27.68
N LEU A 468 51.51 -10.07 -28.01
CA LEU A 468 51.20 -10.48 -29.36
C LEU A 468 49.81 -9.97 -29.76
N PHE A 469 49.75 -9.30 -30.90
CA PHE A 469 48.52 -8.93 -31.59
C PHE A 469 48.43 -9.70 -32.91
N THR A 470 47.32 -10.40 -33.13
CA THR A 470 46.97 -10.93 -34.46
C THR A 470 45.80 -10.11 -34.99
N LEU A 471 46.05 -9.32 -36.03
CA LEU A 471 45.10 -8.39 -36.62
C LEU A 471 44.62 -8.93 -37.96
N PRO A 472 43.30 -8.95 -38.25
CA PRO A 472 42.80 -9.44 -39.53
C PRO A 472 43.17 -8.49 -40.68
N HIS A 473 43.31 -9.04 -41.89
CA HIS A 473 43.54 -8.24 -43.10
C HIS A 473 42.32 -7.37 -43.41
N ARG A 474 42.42 -6.07 -43.10
CA ARG A 474 41.44 -5.10 -43.54
C ARG A 474 41.85 -4.58 -44.92
N SER A 475 41.28 -5.16 -45.98
CA SER A 475 41.43 -4.64 -47.34
C SER A 475 40.82 -3.24 -47.39
N GLY A 476 41.61 -2.25 -47.80
CA GLY A 476 41.20 -0.84 -47.81
C GLY A 476 39.96 -0.61 -48.68
N ALA A 477 38.80 -0.47 -48.06
CA ALA A 477 37.62 0.18 -48.61
C ALA A 477 36.69 0.62 -47.47
N LEU A 478 36.09 1.80 -47.65
CA LEU A 478 35.09 2.50 -46.82
C LEU A 478 35.64 3.51 -45.79
N ILE A 479 35.97 4.70 -46.29
CA ILE A 479 35.59 5.97 -45.66
C ILE A 479 34.23 6.36 -46.27
N GLN A 480 33.18 6.31 -45.45
CA GLN A 480 31.87 6.99 -45.53
C GLN A 480 31.23 6.64 -44.17
N GLU A 481 30.88 7.53 -43.25
CA GLU A 481 30.54 8.96 -43.25
C GLU A 481 31.18 9.70 -42.06
#